data_AF-A0A2P6TZF8-F1
#
_entry.id   AF-A0A2P6TZF8-F1
#
_cell.length_a   1.000
_cell.length_b   1.000
_cell.length_c   1.000
_cell.angle_alpha   90.00
_cell.angle_beta   90.00
_cell.angle_gamma   90.00
#
_symmetry.space_group_name_H-M   'P 1'
#
loop_
_entity.id
_entity.type
_entity.pdbx_description
1 polymer ?
#
loop_
_entity_poly.entity_id
_entity_poly.type
_entity_poly.pdbx_seq_one_letter_code
_entity_poly.pdbx_strand_id
1 'polypeptide(L)'
;MWGPLGAAAPQQYGGQNFDRAQQINELVVAQPHCRPTNPDRSLLEVGCRLQDGTLTSLRISLPPGFPGDRPALSITSPVRHPWVDAVGRLNFPLLERWGAPNVRLAAVVADAFKGLGGTPAPAPSQPASPARPQQAVQHPPPSAQSSGVSMGSLGSGPASMSPAPSGSSAAAGPQRTRVVPIPASFAEVAGMGEEQLARTLADERAYQQLVEQLAASLNLWQVVDKLKGETRELAAANLAKSEEQGEIRNQMAIIRSGEYAPAKAAFDDNWARQQAVLSKMSPEVLIRRLQEAAQEASEEGERLQQQLAAGEISVEAFVERFVKAQATYHQRDLRLQAAQQTLPNLTPR
;
A
#
# COMPACT_ATOMS: atom_id res chain seq x y z
N MET A 1 -33.50 -1.86 21.32
CA MET A 1 -33.66 -1.06 20.09
C MET A 1 -32.27 -0.58 19.67
N TRP A 2 -31.61 -1.35 18.81
CA TRP A 2 -30.31 -1.02 18.25
C TRP A 2 -30.55 -0.79 16.75
N GLY A 3 -30.39 0.46 16.31
CA GLY A 3 -30.47 0.83 14.90
C GLY A 3 -29.18 0.47 14.18
N PRO A 4 -29.22 -0.04 12.94
CA PRO A 4 -28.02 -0.41 12.22
C PRO A 4 -27.30 0.84 11.69
N LEU A 5 -25.98 0.80 11.81
CA LEU A 5 -25.03 1.72 11.19
C LEU A 5 -25.30 1.82 9.69
N GLY A 6 -25.60 3.03 9.21
CA GLY A 6 -25.75 3.32 7.79
C GLY A 6 -24.44 3.10 7.05
N ALA A 7 -24.35 1.99 6.33
CA ALA A 7 -23.41 1.85 5.23
C ALA A 7 -23.78 2.91 4.17
N ALA A 8 -22.90 3.87 3.92
CA ALA A 8 -23.05 4.82 2.84
C ALA A 8 -23.15 4.04 1.52
N ALA A 9 -24.32 4.08 0.90
CA ALA A 9 -24.57 3.45 -0.38
C ALA A 9 -23.59 4.00 -1.44
N PRO A 10 -23.09 3.18 -2.38
CA PRO A 10 -22.34 3.68 -3.52
C PRO A 10 -23.27 4.55 -4.37
N GLN A 11 -23.11 5.87 -4.29
CA GLN A 11 -23.72 6.80 -5.22
C GLN A 11 -23.08 6.57 -6.59
N GLN A 12 -23.80 5.87 -7.46
CA GLN A 12 -23.44 5.75 -8.88
C GLN A 12 -23.53 7.14 -9.52
N TYR A 13 -22.40 7.74 -9.85
CA TYR A 13 -22.37 8.98 -10.61
C TYR A 13 -22.51 8.64 -12.09
N GLY A 14 -23.75 8.68 -12.58
CA GLY A 14 -24.06 8.49 -14.00
C GLY A 14 -23.67 9.71 -14.83
N GLY A 15 -22.82 9.49 -15.84
CA GLY A 15 -22.81 10.28 -17.08
C GLY A 15 -21.63 11.24 -17.29
N GLN A 16 -20.54 10.76 -17.89
CA GLN A 16 -20.11 11.17 -19.25
C GLN A 16 -18.81 10.44 -19.68
N ASN A 17 -18.78 10.14 -20.98
CA ASN A 17 -17.85 9.27 -21.73
C ASN A 17 -16.40 9.75 -21.78
N PHE A 18 -15.60 9.45 -20.77
CA PHE A 18 -14.14 9.52 -20.93
C PHE A 18 -13.54 8.18 -20.58
N ASP A 19 -12.79 7.61 -21.52
CA ASP A 19 -12.12 6.35 -21.27
C ASP A 19 -11.12 6.51 -20.10
N ARG A 20 -11.02 5.51 -19.23
CA ARG A 20 -10.07 5.51 -18.10
C ARG A 20 -8.67 5.87 -18.58
N ALA A 21 -8.25 5.30 -19.71
CA ALA A 21 -6.93 5.56 -20.28
C ALA A 21 -6.76 7.01 -20.72
N GLN A 22 -7.82 7.65 -21.22
CA GLN A 22 -7.79 9.04 -21.66
C GLN A 22 -7.57 10.01 -20.51
N GLN A 23 -8.29 9.84 -19.39
CA GLN A 23 -8.11 10.71 -18.21
C GLN A 23 -6.74 10.52 -17.56
N ILE A 24 -6.23 9.30 -17.53
CA ILE A 24 -4.87 9.02 -17.03
C ILE A 24 -3.84 9.69 -17.95
N ASN A 25 -3.98 9.55 -19.27
CA ASN A 25 -3.03 10.15 -20.21
C ASN A 25 -3.05 11.68 -20.14
N GLU A 26 -4.24 12.28 -20.03
CA GLU A 26 -4.39 13.73 -19.82
C GLU A 26 -3.72 14.19 -18.53
N LEU A 27 -3.89 13.45 -17.42
CA LEU A 27 -3.22 13.75 -16.16
C LEU A 27 -1.70 13.68 -16.29
N VAL A 28 -1.16 12.65 -16.95
CA VAL A 28 0.29 12.49 -17.15
C VAL A 28 0.87 13.60 -18.03
N VAL A 29 0.12 14.04 -19.05
CA VAL A 29 0.50 15.19 -19.90
C VAL A 29 0.44 16.50 -19.11
N ALA A 30 -0.61 16.71 -18.31
CA ALA A 30 -0.78 17.92 -17.52
C ALA A 30 0.19 17.99 -16.33
N GLN A 31 0.63 16.84 -15.81
CA GLN A 31 1.50 16.70 -14.65
C GLN A 31 2.68 15.77 -14.96
N PRO A 32 3.80 16.32 -15.50
CA PRO A 32 4.96 15.52 -15.93
C PRO A 32 5.62 14.70 -14.82
N HIS A 33 5.38 15.07 -13.55
CA HIS A 33 5.91 14.39 -12.37
C HIS A 33 4.98 13.28 -11.85
N CYS A 34 3.85 13.02 -12.52
CA CYS A 34 2.95 11.93 -12.18
C CYS A 34 3.51 10.58 -12.62
N ARG A 35 3.58 9.62 -11.69
CA ARG A 35 4.11 8.27 -11.95
C ARG A 35 3.11 7.22 -11.47
N PRO A 36 2.77 6.22 -12.31
CA PRO A 36 2.00 5.08 -11.85
C PRO A 36 2.86 4.20 -10.92
N THR A 37 2.30 3.78 -9.79
CA THR A 37 2.95 2.87 -8.83
C THR A 37 2.62 1.40 -9.11
N ASN A 38 1.69 1.13 -10.02
CA ASN A 38 1.23 -0.21 -10.39
C ASN A 38 1.04 -0.39 -11.90
N PRO A 39 1.14 -1.63 -12.42
CA PRO A 39 1.09 -1.90 -13.86
C PRO A 39 -0.26 -1.57 -14.51
N ASP A 40 -1.35 -1.68 -13.75
CA ASP A 40 -2.72 -1.37 -14.16
C ASP A 40 -3.06 0.14 -14.06
N ARG A 41 -2.09 0.97 -13.64
CA ARG A 41 -2.24 2.43 -13.52
C ARG A 41 -3.44 2.87 -12.68
N SER A 42 -3.88 2.05 -11.73
CA SER A 42 -4.95 2.42 -10.80
C SER A 42 -4.45 3.22 -9.60
N LEU A 43 -3.14 3.23 -9.35
CA LEU A 43 -2.48 4.04 -8.35
C LEU A 43 -1.45 4.93 -9.02
N LEU A 44 -1.62 6.24 -8.88
CA LEU A 44 -0.68 7.24 -9.37
C LEU A 44 -0.17 8.07 -8.20
N GLU A 45 1.06 8.53 -8.32
CA GLU A 45 1.71 9.34 -7.30
C GLU A 45 2.38 10.55 -7.95
N VAL A 46 2.26 11.69 -7.29
CA VAL A 46 2.85 12.95 -7.73
C VAL A 46 3.53 13.59 -6.53
N GLY A 47 4.82 13.92 -6.65
CA GLY A 47 5.50 14.70 -5.62
C GLY A 47 4.98 16.13 -5.57
N CYS A 48 4.83 16.70 -4.37
CA CYS A 48 4.56 18.12 -4.20
C CYS A 48 5.32 18.69 -3.01
N ARG A 49 5.73 19.94 -3.16
CA ARG A 49 6.30 20.74 -2.07
C ARG A 49 5.20 21.61 -1.50
N LEU A 50 4.88 21.44 -0.22
CA LEU A 50 3.90 22.23 0.52
C LEU A 50 4.45 23.64 0.84
N GLN A 51 3.57 24.53 1.31
CA GLN A 51 3.92 25.94 1.63
C GLN A 51 5.00 26.07 2.71
N ASP A 52 5.08 25.11 3.62
CA ASP A 52 6.09 25.02 4.69
C ASP A 52 7.45 24.50 4.19
N GLY A 53 7.58 24.21 2.90
CA GLY A 53 8.77 23.63 2.28
C GLY A 53 8.86 22.10 2.39
N THR A 54 7.92 21.47 3.11
CA THR A 54 7.88 20.01 3.27
C THR A 54 7.60 19.33 1.93
N LEU A 55 8.46 18.39 1.55
CA LEU A 55 8.24 17.56 0.38
C LEU A 55 7.36 16.36 0.76
N THR A 56 6.25 16.19 0.06
CA THR A 56 5.29 15.10 0.28
C THR A 56 4.88 14.51 -1.06
N SER A 57 4.11 13.42 -1.03
CA SER A 57 3.47 12.88 -2.23
C SER A 57 1.96 12.91 -2.14
N LEU A 58 1.33 13.29 -3.25
CA LEU A 58 -0.09 13.17 -3.50
C LEU A 58 -0.34 11.84 -4.21
N ARG A 59 -1.02 10.94 -3.54
CA ARG A 59 -1.44 9.63 -4.05
C ARG A 59 -2.87 9.71 -4.58
N ILE A 60 -3.05 9.22 -5.80
CA ILE A 60 -4.30 9.21 -6.54
C ILE A 60 -4.68 7.74 -6.75
N SER A 61 -5.83 7.35 -6.24
CA SER A 61 -6.38 6.00 -6.36
C SER A 61 -7.63 6.02 -7.22
N LEU A 62 -7.62 5.20 -8.27
CA LEU A 62 -8.67 5.10 -9.26
C LEU A 62 -9.45 3.78 -9.05
N PRO A 63 -10.69 3.83 -8.54
CA PRO A 63 -11.50 2.63 -8.30
C PRO A 63 -11.80 1.84 -9.59
N PRO A 64 -12.22 0.57 -9.49
CA PRO A 64 -12.50 -0.27 -10.66
C PRO A 64 -13.64 0.26 -11.53
N GLY A 65 -14.65 0.95 -10.96
CA GLY A 65 -15.72 1.61 -11.70
C GLY A 65 -15.41 3.02 -12.20
N PHE A 66 -14.15 3.49 -12.07
CA PHE A 66 -13.74 4.79 -12.61
C PHE A 66 -13.86 4.81 -14.15
N PRO A 67 -14.37 5.90 -14.75
CA PRO A 67 -14.65 7.21 -14.16
C PRO A 67 -16.03 7.40 -13.52
N GLY A 68 -16.92 6.39 -13.56
CA GLY A 68 -18.23 6.45 -12.90
C GLY A 68 -18.14 6.54 -11.38
N ASP A 69 -17.10 5.91 -10.80
CA ASP A 69 -16.75 6.06 -9.40
C ASP A 69 -15.73 7.19 -9.19
N ARG A 70 -15.93 7.97 -8.13
CA ARG A 70 -15.05 9.09 -7.73
C ARG A 70 -13.62 8.61 -7.41
N PRO A 71 -12.57 9.27 -7.94
CA PRO A 71 -11.20 8.99 -7.54
C PRO A 71 -10.94 9.42 -6.09
N ALA A 72 -10.07 8.69 -5.39
CA ALA A 72 -9.64 9.05 -4.04
C ALA A 72 -8.25 9.68 -4.09
N LEU A 73 -8.08 10.82 -3.42
CA LEU A 73 -6.81 11.52 -3.29
C LEU A 73 -6.37 11.48 -1.82
N SER A 74 -5.09 11.23 -1.56
CA SER A 74 -4.52 11.25 -0.21
C SER A 74 -3.08 11.74 -0.22
N ILE A 75 -2.66 12.36 0.88
CA ILE A 75 -1.30 12.85 1.10
C ILE A 75 -0.56 11.97 2.10
N THR A 76 0.72 11.73 1.88
CA THR A 76 1.54 10.84 2.73
C THR A 76 2.12 11.51 3.97
N SER A 77 2.24 12.83 3.98
CA SER A 77 2.72 13.61 5.14
C SER A 77 1.55 14.05 6.04
N PRO A 78 1.71 14.05 7.38
CA PRO A 78 0.70 14.59 8.29
C PRO A 78 0.59 16.11 8.13
N VAL A 79 -0.36 16.57 7.33
CA VAL A 79 -0.65 18.00 7.11
C VAL A 79 -1.97 18.36 7.78
N ARG A 80 -1.99 19.44 8.57
CA ARG A 80 -3.23 20.04 9.08
C ARG A 80 -3.77 21.03 8.05
N HIS A 81 -4.72 20.60 7.24
CA HIS A 81 -5.36 21.42 6.21
C HIS A 81 -6.88 21.20 6.20
N PRO A 82 -7.73 22.23 5.95
CA PRO A 82 -9.19 22.07 5.92
C PRO A 82 -9.70 21.02 4.93
N TRP A 83 -8.91 20.73 3.88
CA TRP A 83 -9.23 19.71 2.89
C TRP A 83 -8.66 18.33 3.21
N VAL A 84 -7.92 18.15 4.31
CA VAL A 84 -7.23 16.89 4.63
C VAL A 84 -7.80 16.34 5.93
N ASP A 85 -8.28 15.09 5.90
CA ASP A 85 -8.79 14.41 7.09
C ASP A 85 -7.66 13.86 7.98
N ALA A 86 -8.01 13.29 9.14
CA ALA A 86 -7.06 12.71 10.09
C ALA A 86 -6.21 11.54 9.52
N VAL A 87 -6.63 10.95 8.39
CA VAL A 87 -5.98 9.83 7.71
C VAL A 87 -5.24 10.30 6.45
N GLY A 88 -5.21 11.61 6.18
CA GLY A 88 -4.53 12.20 5.03
C GLY A 88 -5.34 12.20 3.73
N ARG A 89 -6.63 11.84 3.73
CA ARG A 89 -7.48 11.88 2.53
C ARG A 89 -7.96 13.29 2.25
N LEU A 90 -8.01 13.62 0.96
CA LEU A 90 -8.46 14.93 0.52
C LEU A 90 -9.98 14.96 0.32
N ASN A 91 -10.63 15.99 0.87
CA ASN A 91 -12.00 16.35 0.56
C ASN A 91 -12.12 17.84 0.26
N PHE A 92 -12.54 18.17 -0.96
CA PHE A 92 -12.65 19.55 -1.43
C PHE A 92 -13.77 19.68 -2.49
N PRO A 93 -14.31 20.88 -2.72
CA PRO A 93 -15.56 21.07 -3.47
C PRO A 93 -15.53 20.50 -4.90
N LEU A 94 -14.40 20.58 -5.61
CA LEU A 94 -14.29 20.06 -6.98
C LEU A 94 -14.29 18.52 -7.01
N LEU A 95 -13.75 17.89 -5.97
CA LEU A 95 -13.73 16.44 -5.83
C LEU A 95 -15.10 15.90 -5.35
N GLU A 96 -15.85 16.67 -4.56
CA GLU A 96 -17.24 16.33 -4.18
C GLU A 96 -18.21 16.41 -5.36
N ARG A 97 -17.95 17.30 -6.32
CA ARG A 97 -18.74 17.46 -7.54
C ARG A 97 -18.30 16.52 -8.67
N TRP A 98 -17.64 15.40 -8.35
CA TRP A 98 -17.27 14.39 -9.33
C TRP A 98 -18.52 13.91 -10.10
N GLY A 99 -18.39 13.74 -11.41
CA GLY A 99 -19.52 13.43 -12.29
C GLY A 99 -20.31 14.64 -12.81
N ALA A 100 -19.99 15.87 -12.37
CA ALA A 100 -20.52 17.07 -13.02
C ALA A 100 -19.93 17.24 -14.45
N PRO A 101 -20.68 17.84 -15.39
CA PRO A 101 -20.19 18.07 -16.73
C PRO A 101 -18.90 18.92 -16.69
N ASN A 102 -17.88 18.48 -17.44
CA ASN A 102 -16.55 19.10 -17.54
C ASN A 102 -15.59 18.92 -16.35
N VAL A 103 -15.93 18.11 -15.34
CA VAL A 103 -14.96 17.76 -14.28
C VAL A 103 -14.05 16.63 -14.76
N ARG A 104 -12.75 16.89 -14.84
CA ARG A 104 -11.72 15.93 -15.28
C ARG A 104 -10.71 15.65 -14.17
N LEU A 105 -10.12 14.44 -14.19
CA LEU A 105 -9.08 14.06 -13.22
C LEU A 105 -7.91 15.05 -13.17
N ALA A 106 -7.43 15.53 -14.31
CA ALA A 106 -6.34 16.50 -14.38
C ALA A 106 -6.69 17.83 -13.67
N ALA A 107 -7.91 18.32 -13.86
CA ALA A 107 -8.39 19.54 -13.20
C ALA A 107 -8.55 19.34 -11.69
N VAL A 108 -9.05 18.18 -11.25
CA VAL A 108 -9.17 17.82 -9.84
C VAL A 108 -7.80 17.77 -9.14
N VAL A 109 -6.80 17.17 -9.79
CA VAL A 109 -5.44 17.10 -9.26
C VAL A 109 -4.79 18.49 -9.24
N ALA A 110 -4.99 19.31 -10.27
CA ALA A 110 -4.49 20.70 -10.29
C ALA A 110 -5.11 21.55 -9.17
N ASP A 111 -6.40 21.40 -8.91
CA ASP A 111 -7.09 22.11 -7.83
C ASP A 111 -6.62 21.64 -6.44
N ALA A 112 -6.37 20.34 -6.28
CA ALA A 112 -5.73 19.80 -5.08
C ALA A 112 -4.37 20.44 -4.80
N PHE A 113 -3.52 20.60 -5.83
CA PHE A 113 -2.24 21.30 -5.68
C PHE A 113 -2.42 22.78 -5.32
N LYS A 114 -3.33 23.46 -6.02
CA LYS A 114 -3.62 24.88 -5.77
C LYS A 114 -4.10 25.12 -4.34
N GLY A 115 -5.00 24.29 -3.83
CA GLY A 115 -5.53 24.47 -2.47
C GLY A 115 -4.60 23.99 -1.36
N LEU A 116 -3.78 22.97 -1.59
CA LEU A 116 -2.69 22.62 -0.68
C LEU A 116 -1.55 23.67 -0.71
N GLY A 117 -1.60 24.64 -1.64
CA GLY A 117 -0.53 25.59 -1.92
C GLY A 117 0.77 24.92 -2.34
N GLY A 118 0.66 23.70 -2.87
CA GLY A 118 1.79 22.87 -3.22
C GLY A 118 2.14 23.01 -4.69
N THR A 119 3.40 23.33 -5.01
CA THR A 119 3.87 23.21 -6.39
C THR A 119 4.26 21.76 -6.67
N PRO A 120 3.94 21.22 -7.87
CA PRO A 120 4.40 19.90 -8.24
C PRO A 120 5.93 19.89 -8.20
N ALA A 121 6.48 18.98 -7.41
CA ALA A 121 7.91 18.83 -7.22
C ALA A 121 8.29 17.41 -7.65
N PRO A 122 9.51 17.18 -8.15
CA PRO A 122 9.99 15.82 -8.28
C PRO A 122 9.86 15.15 -6.90
N ALA A 123 9.20 13.99 -6.85
CA ALA A 123 9.15 13.17 -5.65
C ALA A 123 10.57 13.02 -5.08
N PRO A 124 10.76 12.91 -3.75
CA PRO A 124 12.08 12.63 -3.18
C PRO A 124 12.62 11.39 -3.86
N SER A 125 13.60 11.60 -4.73
CA SER A 125 14.28 10.54 -5.44
C SER A 125 14.83 9.59 -4.39
N GLN A 126 14.46 8.31 -4.50
CA GLN A 126 15.39 7.26 -4.08
C GLN A 126 16.78 7.63 -4.64
N PRO A 127 17.87 7.48 -3.86
CA PRO A 127 19.20 7.89 -4.29
C PRO A 127 19.52 7.25 -5.65
N ALA A 128 19.88 8.09 -6.60
CA ALA A 128 20.17 7.72 -7.96
C ALA A 128 21.39 6.80 -8.03
N SER A 129 21.21 5.62 -8.61
CA SER A 129 22.33 4.84 -9.16
C SER A 129 22.93 5.60 -10.36
N PRO A 130 24.26 5.66 -10.51
CA PRO A 130 24.89 6.43 -11.57
C PRO A 130 24.59 5.86 -12.97
N ALA A 131 24.37 6.78 -13.89
CA ALA A 131 23.98 6.56 -15.27
C ALA A 131 24.95 5.65 -16.05
N ARG A 132 24.38 4.73 -16.84
CA ARG A 132 25.05 4.06 -17.96
C ARG A 132 24.56 4.70 -19.28
N PRO A 133 25.43 5.04 -20.25
CA PRO A 133 25.00 5.71 -21.47
C PRO A 133 24.20 4.74 -22.36
N GLN A 134 22.98 5.14 -22.74
CA GLN A 134 22.14 4.42 -23.69
C GLN A 134 22.46 4.84 -25.12
N GLN A 135 22.90 3.88 -25.94
CA GLN A 135 22.84 3.96 -27.39
C GLN A 135 21.38 3.80 -27.84
N ALA A 136 20.95 4.70 -28.71
CA ALA A 136 19.63 4.69 -29.33
C ALA A 136 19.51 3.53 -30.32
N VAL A 137 18.48 2.70 -30.16
CA VAL A 137 17.98 1.83 -31.23
C VAL A 137 16.46 2.01 -31.31
N GLN A 138 16.03 2.55 -32.44
CA GLN A 138 14.64 2.79 -32.82
C GLN A 138 14.02 1.48 -33.28
N HIS A 139 12.85 1.09 -32.75
CA HIS A 139 11.95 0.13 -33.40
C HIS A 139 10.47 0.56 -33.25
N PRO A 140 9.66 0.41 -34.31
CA PRO A 140 8.24 0.82 -34.34
C PRO A 140 7.28 -0.27 -33.78
N PRO A 141 6.01 0.06 -33.50
CA PRO A 141 5.07 -0.85 -32.83
C PRO A 141 4.30 -1.74 -33.82
N PRO A 142 3.78 -2.90 -33.37
CA PRO A 142 2.61 -3.50 -33.99
C PRO A 142 1.40 -3.59 -33.05
N SER A 143 0.32 -3.01 -33.55
CA SER A 143 -1.09 -3.43 -33.56
C SER A 143 -1.62 -4.39 -32.48
N ALA A 144 -2.62 -3.90 -31.75
CA ALA A 144 -3.51 -4.65 -30.88
C ALA A 144 -4.49 -5.53 -31.66
N GLN A 145 -4.74 -6.75 -31.16
CA GLN A 145 -5.97 -7.51 -31.42
C GLN A 145 -6.61 -7.91 -30.10
N SER A 146 -7.91 -7.63 -30.06
CA SER A 146 -8.88 -7.82 -28.99
C SER A 146 -9.34 -9.27 -28.84
N SER A 147 -9.59 -9.68 -27.60
CA SER A 147 -10.67 -10.60 -27.12
C SER A 147 -10.41 -10.75 -25.61
N GLY A 148 -11.25 -10.34 -24.65
CA GLY A 148 -12.69 -10.46 -24.56
C GLY A 148 -13.04 -11.72 -23.76
N VAL A 149 -13.18 -11.61 -22.43
CA VAL A 149 -14.20 -12.31 -21.60
C VAL A 149 -14.08 -11.93 -20.11
N SER A 150 -15.24 -11.95 -19.46
CA SER A 150 -15.61 -11.27 -18.22
C SER A 150 -15.48 -12.10 -16.94
N MET A 151 -15.38 -11.35 -15.83
CA MET A 151 -15.98 -11.53 -14.49
C MET A 151 -15.84 -12.85 -13.69
N GLY A 152 -15.53 -12.67 -12.40
CA GLY A 152 -15.77 -13.67 -11.34
C GLY A 152 -15.24 -13.22 -9.98
N SER A 153 -16.11 -13.09 -8.98
CA SER A 153 -15.92 -12.26 -7.79
C SER A 153 -15.93 -13.10 -6.48
N LEU A 154 -15.09 -12.68 -5.52
CA LEU A 154 -15.18 -12.77 -4.03
C LEU A 154 -15.22 -14.12 -3.26
N GLY A 155 -14.39 -14.16 -2.19
CA GLY A 155 -14.80 -14.63 -0.85
C GLY A 155 -14.02 -15.79 -0.20
N SER A 156 -13.42 -15.56 0.99
CA SER A 156 -12.92 -16.59 1.94
C SER A 156 -12.87 -15.97 3.35
N GLY A 157 -13.22 -16.63 4.47
CA GLY A 157 -13.53 -18.05 4.76
C GLY A 157 -14.39 -18.16 6.05
N PRO A 158 -14.19 -19.13 6.99
CA PRO A 158 -13.36 -20.34 6.94
C PRO A 158 -14.08 -21.68 7.36
N ALA A 159 -13.39 -22.79 7.04
CA ALA A 159 -13.35 -24.13 7.65
C ALA A 159 -14.61 -25.02 7.85
N SER A 160 -14.73 -26.08 7.03
CA SER A 160 -14.75 -27.48 7.49
C SER A 160 -14.73 -28.51 6.36
N MET A 161 -13.67 -29.31 6.36
CA MET A 161 -13.58 -30.78 6.24
C MET A 161 -14.35 -31.54 5.13
N SER A 162 -13.55 -32.14 4.24
CA SER A 162 -13.77 -33.37 3.43
C SER A 162 -14.44 -33.24 2.04
N PRO A 163 -14.22 -34.23 1.16
CA PRO A 163 -13.09 -34.39 0.24
C PRO A 163 -13.40 -33.82 -1.16
N ALA A 164 -12.41 -33.19 -1.79
CA ALA A 164 -12.59 -32.54 -3.09
C ALA A 164 -12.68 -33.56 -4.24
N PRO A 165 -13.68 -33.47 -5.14
CA PRO A 165 -13.58 -34.04 -6.48
C PRO A 165 -12.57 -33.20 -7.28
N SER A 166 -11.67 -33.87 -7.98
CA SER A 166 -10.61 -33.28 -8.80
C SER A 166 -11.17 -32.36 -9.90
N GLY A 167 -11.39 -31.09 -9.57
CA GLY A 167 -11.57 -29.99 -10.52
C GLY A 167 -10.21 -29.38 -10.82
N SER A 168 -9.64 -29.71 -11.98
CA SER A 168 -8.36 -29.21 -12.45
C SER A 168 -8.36 -27.68 -12.61
N SER A 169 -7.90 -26.95 -11.60
CA SER A 169 -7.31 -25.62 -11.77
C SER A 169 -5.82 -25.79 -12.01
N ALA A 170 -5.41 -25.74 -13.27
CA ALA A 170 -4.02 -25.72 -13.67
C ALA A 170 -3.39 -24.38 -13.25
N ALA A 171 -2.79 -24.37 -12.05
CA ALA A 171 -1.68 -23.47 -11.77
C ALA A 171 -0.63 -23.66 -12.88
N ALA A 172 -0.12 -22.56 -13.41
CA ALA A 172 0.99 -22.55 -14.36
C ALA A 172 2.27 -23.09 -13.68
N GLY A 173 2.37 -24.41 -13.60
CA GLY A 173 3.64 -25.11 -13.41
C GLY A 173 4.47 -25.07 -14.69
N PRO A 174 5.77 -25.42 -14.61
CA PRO A 174 6.62 -25.52 -15.80
C PRO A 174 5.93 -26.46 -16.79
N GLN A 175 5.86 -26.06 -18.07
CA GLN A 175 5.16 -26.82 -19.10
C GLN A 175 5.54 -28.30 -18.98
N ARG A 176 4.54 -29.12 -18.66
CA ARG A 176 4.66 -30.58 -18.70
C ARG A 176 5.31 -30.92 -20.04
N THR A 177 6.37 -31.72 -19.98
CA THR A 177 7.12 -32.26 -21.11
C THR A 177 6.22 -32.42 -22.34
N ARG A 178 6.50 -31.66 -23.39
CA ARG A 178 5.85 -31.83 -24.69
C ARG A 178 6.26 -33.18 -25.25
N VAL A 179 5.54 -34.23 -24.88
CA VAL A 179 5.68 -35.54 -25.51
C VAL A 179 5.16 -35.36 -26.93
N VAL A 180 6.03 -35.57 -27.92
CA VAL A 180 5.63 -35.59 -29.33
C VAL A 180 4.56 -36.66 -29.47
N PRO A 181 3.35 -36.36 -29.99
CA PRO A 181 2.32 -37.37 -30.16
C PRO A 181 2.82 -38.36 -31.21
N ILE A 182 3.18 -39.57 -30.75
CA ILE A 182 3.53 -40.68 -31.63
C ILE A 182 2.23 -41.09 -32.35
N PRO A 183 2.19 -41.13 -33.70
CA PRO A 183 1.02 -41.57 -34.43
C PRO A 183 0.59 -42.98 -33.99
N ALA A 184 -0.73 -43.21 -33.88
CA ALA A 184 -1.28 -44.52 -33.55
C ALA A 184 -1.17 -45.52 -34.71
N SER A 185 -0.86 -45.05 -35.92
CA SER A 185 -0.60 -45.85 -37.11
C SER A 185 0.43 -45.17 -38.00
N PHE A 186 1.26 -45.97 -38.65
CA PHE A 186 2.30 -45.51 -39.57
C PHE A 186 1.91 -45.92 -40.98
N ALA A 187 1.69 -44.93 -41.85
CA ALA A 187 1.28 -45.19 -43.23
C ALA A 187 2.36 -45.98 -43.99
N GLU A 188 3.63 -45.79 -43.62
CA GLU A 188 4.76 -46.54 -44.18
C GLU A 188 4.70 -48.04 -43.84
N VAL A 189 4.17 -48.41 -42.67
CA VAL A 189 4.03 -49.82 -42.24
C VAL A 189 2.74 -50.44 -42.79
N ALA A 190 1.65 -49.65 -42.88
CA ALA A 190 0.38 -50.10 -43.44
C ALA A 190 0.44 -50.36 -44.96
N GLY A 191 1.39 -49.73 -45.67
CA GLY A 191 1.61 -49.92 -47.10
C GLY A 191 2.54 -51.07 -47.49
N MET A 192 3.17 -51.75 -46.52
CA MET A 192 4.08 -52.87 -46.80
C MET A 192 3.32 -54.20 -46.95
N GLY A 193 3.72 -55.03 -47.92
CA GLY A 193 3.16 -56.37 -48.09
C GLY A 193 3.62 -57.37 -47.02
N GLU A 194 2.85 -58.44 -46.77
CA GLU A 194 3.13 -59.43 -45.72
C GLU A 194 4.54 -60.04 -45.81
N GLU A 195 5.04 -60.31 -47.02
CA GLU A 195 6.39 -60.83 -47.23
C GLU A 195 7.51 -59.83 -46.89
N GLN A 196 7.27 -58.53 -47.10
CA GLN A 196 8.23 -57.48 -46.77
C GLN A 196 8.24 -57.22 -45.26
N LEU A 197 7.06 -57.21 -44.63
CA LEU A 197 6.91 -57.13 -43.18
C LEU A 197 7.63 -58.30 -42.47
N ALA A 198 7.42 -59.54 -42.94
CA ALA A 198 8.08 -60.72 -42.40
C ALA A 198 9.61 -60.66 -42.55
N ARG A 199 10.12 -60.12 -43.66
CA ARG A 199 11.57 -59.89 -43.86
C ARG A 199 12.11 -58.79 -42.95
N THR A 200 11.41 -57.67 -42.81
CA THR A 200 11.83 -56.58 -41.91
C THR A 200 11.77 -56.97 -40.43
N LEU A 201 10.87 -57.88 -40.05
CA LEU A 201 10.80 -58.44 -38.68
C LEU A 201 11.87 -59.52 -38.43
N ALA A 202 12.28 -60.25 -39.46
CA ALA A 202 13.30 -61.30 -39.35
C ALA A 202 14.74 -60.77 -39.40
N ASP A 203 14.98 -59.62 -40.06
CA ASP A 203 16.28 -58.97 -40.17
C ASP A 203 16.34 -57.69 -39.32
N GLU A 204 17.10 -57.75 -38.23
CA GLU A 204 17.34 -56.66 -37.28
C GLU A 204 17.83 -55.37 -37.96
N ARG A 205 18.63 -55.48 -39.04
CA ARG A 205 19.14 -54.30 -39.75
C ARG A 205 18.07 -53.62 -40.59
N ALA A 206 17.22 -54.42 -41.24
CA ALA A 206 16.10 -53.90 -42.02
C ALA A 206 15.06 -53.23 -41.11
N TYR A 207 14.83 -53.79 -39.91
CA TYR A 207 14.00 -53.16 -38.87
C TYR A 207 14.56 -51.80 -38.42
N GLN A 208 15.85 -51.73 -38.10
CA GLN A 208 16.49 -50.48 -37.66
C GLN A 208 16.42 -49.39 -38.74
N GLN A 209 16.59 -49.74 -40.01
CA GLN A 209 16.45 -48.79 -41.12
C GLN A 209 15.04 -48.24 -41.26
N LEU A 210 14.01 -49.07 -41.06
CA LEU A 210 12.61 -48.63 -41.06
C LEU A 210 12.32 -47.69 -39.88
N VAL A 211 12.81 -48.01 -38.68
CA VAL A 211 12.67 -47.15 -37.50
C VAL A 211 13.38 -45.81 -37.68
N GLU A 212 14.57 -45.80 -38.28
CA GLU A 212 15.31 -44.57 -38.58
C GLU A 212 14.59 -43.70 -39.62
N GLN A 213 14.03 -44.34 -40.65
CA GLN A 213 13.21 -43.66 -41.67
C GLN A 213 11.95 -43.03 -41.05
N LEU A 214 11.25 -43.75 -40.18
CA LEU A 214 10.08 -43.24 -39.44
C LEU A 214 10.46 -42.11 -38.47
N ALA A 215 11.58 -42.25 -37.76
CA ALA A 215 12.07 -41.18 -36.88
C ALA A 215 12.45 -39.91 -37.66
N ALA A 216 12.98 -40.08 -38.88
CA ALA A 216 13.27 -38.98 -39.80
C ALA A 216 11.98 -38.37 -40.38
N SER A 217 11.00 -39.18 -40.82
CA SER A 217 9.72 -38.67 -41.35
C SER A 217 8.93 -37.89 -40.30
N LEU A 218 9.04 -38.30 -39.03
CA LEU A 218 8.43 -37.64 -37.87
C LEU A 218 9.29 -36.50 -37.29
N ASN A 219 10.46 -36.20 -37.87
CA ASN A 219 11.41 -35.20 -37.39
C ASN A 219 11.76 -35.33 -35.89
N LEU A 220 11.72 -36.55 -35.35
CA LEU A 220 11.78 -36.79 -33.90
C LEU A 220 13.12 -36.30 -33.32
N TRP A 221 14.21 -36.47 -34.08
CA TRP A 221 15.55 -36.01 -33.70
C TRP A 221 15.67 -34.49 -33.61
N GLN A 222 15.05 -33.75 -34.53
CA GLN A 222 15.04 -32.28 -34.46
C GLN A 222 14.25 -31.79 -33.25
N VAL A 223 13.16 -32.47 -32.89
CA VAL A 223 12.38 -32.12 -31.71
C VAL A 223 13.16 -32.41 -30.43
N VAL A 224 13.87 -33.55 -30.36
CA VAL A 224 14.73 -33.89 -29.21
C VAL A 224 15.85 -32.87 -29.05
N ASP A 225 16.52 -32.48 -30.13
CA ASP A 225 17.61 -31.49 -30.09
C ASP A 225 17.09 -30.11 -29.66
N LYS A 226 15.96 -29.68 -30.22
CA LYS A 226 15.27 -28.46 -29.81
C LYS A 226 14.89 -28.48 -28.34
N LEU A 227 14.32 -29.57 -27.85
CA LEU A 227 13.91 -29.69 -26.45
C LEU A 227 15.12 -29.67 -25.50
N LYS A 228 16.24 -30.29 -25.89
CA LYS A 228 17.50 -30.22 -25.15
C LYS A 228 18.04 -28.79 -25.10
N GLY A 229 18.00 -28.07 -26.23
CA GLY A 229 18.36 -26.66 -26.32
C GLY A 229 17.51 -25.78 -25.40
N GLU A 230 16.19 -25.87 -25.53
CA GLU A 230 15.22 -25.13 -24.70
C GLU A 230 15.40 -25.43 -23.21
N THR A 231 15.64 -26.69 -22.85
CA THR A 231 15.88 -27.10 -21.45
C THR A 231 17.18 -26.50 -20.91
N ARG A 232 18.25 -26.50 -21.71
CA ARG A 232 19.54 -25.90 -21.33
C ARG A 232 19.43 -24.40 -21.16
N GLU A 233 18.77 -23.71 -22.09
CA GLU A 233 18.52 -22.27 -22.01
C GLU A 233 17.68 -21.93 -20.78
N LEU A 234 16.62 -22.69 -20.50
CA LEU A 234 15.79 -22.51 -19.32
C LEU A 234 16.58 -22.73 -18.03
N ALA A 235 17.43 -23.76 -17.97
CA ALA A 235 18.29 -24.01 -16.82
C ALA A 235 19.29 -22.87 -16.60
N ALA A 236 19.91 -22.36 -17.67
CA ALA A 236 20.82 -21.22 -17.60
C ALA A 236 20.11 -19.95 -17.14
N ALA A 237 18.92 -19.66 -17.68
CA ALA A 237 18.11 -18.51 -17.27
C ALA A 237 17.64 -18.62 -15.82
N ASN A 238 17.29 -19.82 -15.34
CA ASN A 238 16.91 -20.05 -13.95
C ASN A 238 18.09 -19.87 -13.00
N LEU A 239 19.29 -20.33 -13.37
CA LEU A 239 20.50 -20.12 -12.58
C LEU A 239 20.81 -18.63 -12.43
N ALA A 240 20.80 -17.88 -13.53
CA ALA A 240 21.02 -16.42 -13.51
C ALA A 240 19.99 -15.69 -12.63
N LYS A 241 18.71 -16.05 -12.71
CA LYS A 241 17.66 -15.49 -11.85
C LYS A 241 17.89 -15.82 -10.37
N SER A 242 18.40 -17.02 -10.06
CA SER A 242 18.69 -17.41 -8.68
C SER A 242 19.82 -16.57 -8.09
N GLU A 243 20.85 -16.24 -8.89
CA GLU A 243 21.94 -15.36 -8.48
C GLU A 243 21.43 -13.93 -8.22
N GLU A 244 20.64 -13.37 -9.15
CA GLU A 244 20.00 -12.06 -8.98
C GLU A 244 19.11 -12.01 -7.72
N GLN A 245 18.33 -13.06 -7.45
CA GLN A 245 17.54 -13.16 -6.23
C GLN A 245 18.40 -13.18 -4.97
N GLY A 246 19.56 -13.84 -5.02
CA GLY A 246 20.54 -13.85 -3.94
C GLY A 246 21.06 -12.45 -3.63
N GLU A 247 21.44 -11.70 -4.67
CA GLU A 247 21.93 -10.32 -4.56
C GLU A 247 20.87 -9.39 -3.97
N ILE A 248 19.64 -9.43 -4.49
CA ILE A 248 18.53 -8.59 -3.99
C ILE A 248 18.23 -8.91 -2.51
N ARG A 249 18.24 -10.20 -2.12
CA ARG A 249 18.05 -10.59 -0.71
C ARG A 249 19.17 -10.06 0.18
N ASN A 250 20.41 -10.11 -0.30
CA ASN A 250 21.55 -9.57 0.44
C ASN A 250 21.44 -8.04 0.60
N GLN A 251 21.13 -7.31 -0.47
CA GLN A 251 20.89 -5.87 -0.41
C GLN A 251 19.77 -5.51 0.58
N MET A 252 18.65 -6.25 0.53
CA MET A 252 17.56 -6.06 1.48
C MET A 252 17.99 -6.32 2.92
N ALA A 253 18.83 -7.32 3.17
CA ALA A 253 19.36 -7.60 4.50
C ALA A 253 20.24 -6.44 5.01
N ILE A 254 21.09 -5.89 4.15
CA ILE A 254 21.95 -4.74 4.47
C ILE A 254 21.12 -3.48 4.77
N ILE A 255 20.15 -3.14 3.93
CA ILE A 255 19.27 -1.97 4.15
C ILE A 255 18.48 -2.14 5.45
N ARG A 256 17.98 -3.36 5.70
CA ARG A 256 17.17 -3.64 6.89
C ARG A 256 17.98 -3.47 8.18
N SER A 257 19.21 -3.97 8.21
CA SER A 257 20.07 -3.89 9.40
C SER A 257 20.76 -2.53 9.54
N GLY A 258 21.20 -1.93 8.43
CA GLY A 258 21.99 -0.70 8.40
C GLY A 258 21.17 0.59 8.51
N GLU A 259 19.96 0.62 7.93
CA GLU A 259 19.16 1.84 7.85
C GLU A 259 17.82 1.71 8.57
N TYR A 260 17.06 0.67 8.25
CA TYR A 260 15.71 0.52 8.77
C TYR A 260 15.67 0.24 10.28
N ALA A 261 16.48 -0.71 10.75
CA ALA A 261 16.53 -1.06 12.17
C ALA A 261 16.90 0.14 13.07
N PRO A 262 17.97 0.92 12.80
CA PRO A 262 18.28 2.08 13.63
C PRO A 262 17.25 3.21 13.50
N ALA A 263 16.72 3.47 12.30
CA ALA A 263 15.67 4.47 12.13
C ALA A 263 14.40 4.10 12.91
N LYS A 264 14.02 2.82 12.89
CA LYS A 264 12.88 2.32 13.66
C LYS A 264 13.15 2.42 15.17
N ALA A 265 14.33 2.03 15.64
CA ALA A 265 14.68 2.15 17.05
C ALA A 265 14.62 3.61 17.53
N ALA A 266 15.16 4.55 16.75
CA ALA A 266 15.09 5.97 17.07
C ALA A 266 13.64 6.50 17.08
N PHE A 267 12.79 6.02 16.18
CA PHE A 267 11.36 6.34 16.20
C PHE A 267 10.69 5.81 17.47
N ASP A 268 10.89 4.52 17.79
CA ASP A 268 10.29 3.86 18.94
C ASP A 268 10.73 4.55 20.26
N ASP A 269 12.00 4.95 20.37
CA ASP A 269 12.52 5.72 21.50
C ASP A 269 11.85 7.09 21.65
N ASN A 270 11.72 7.84 20.55
CA ASN A 270 11.06 9.14 20.57
C ASN A 270 9.56 9.03 20.88
N TRP A 271 8.90 8.01 20.32
CA TRP A 271 7.50 7.71 20.60
C TRP A 271 7.29 7.36 22.07
N ALA A 272 8.16 6.52 22.65
CA ALA A 272 8.12 6.18 24.07
C ALA A 272 8.32 7.43 24.96
N ARG A 273 9.26 8.31 24.60
CA ARG A 273 9.45 9.59 25.31
C ARG A 273 8.22 10.48 25.22
N GLN A 274 7.64 10.61 24.03
CA GLN A 274 6.42 11.38 23.83
C GLN A 274 5.27 10.84 24.68
N GLN A 275 5.05 9.53 24.66
CA GLN A 275 3.99 8.90 25.45
C GLN A 275 4.22 9.07 26.95
N ALA A 276 5.47 9.00 27.42
CA ALA A 276 5.82 9.24 28.82
C ALA A 276 5.61 10.70 29.26
N VAL A 277 5.74 11.67 28.34
CA VAL A 277 5.41 13.08 28.60
C VAL A 277 3.89 13.27 28.58
N LEU A 278 3.20 12.73 27.57
CA LEU A 278 1.75 12.83 27.44
C LEU A 278 1.02 12.16 28.62
N SER A 279 1.52 11.05 29.14
CA SER A 279 0.92 10.41 30.32
C SER A 279 1.03 11.26 31.58
N LYS A 280 2.09 12.06 31.73
CA LYS A 280 2.26 13.02 32.84
C LYS A 280 1.46 14.30 32.65
N MET A 281 1.14 14.63 31.40
CA MET A 281 0.43 15.85 30.99
C MET A 281 -1.00 15.55 30.55
N SER A 282 -1.52 14.36 30.85
CA SER A 282 -2.89 14.03 30.51
C SER A 282 -3.84 14.92 31.30
N PRO A 283 -4.99 15.33 30.71
CA PRO A 283 -5.97 16.16 31.39
C PRO A 283 -6.34 15.65 32.79
N GLU A 284 -6.53 14.35 32.91
CA GLU A 284 -6.87 13.67 34.17
C GLU A 284 -5.77 13.82 35.22
N VAL A 285 -4.50 13.63 34.85
CA VAL A 285 -3.37 13.78 35.78
C VAL A 285 -3.19 15.24 36.20
N LEU A 286 -3.37 16.19 35.28
CA LEU A 286 -3.27 17.63 35.60
C LEU A 286 -4.41 18.09 36.51
N ILE A 287 -5.65 17.66 36.25
CA ILE A 287 -6.80 17.94 37.11
C ILE A 287 -6.59 17.33 38.50
N ARG A 288 -6.14 16.07 38.58
CA ARG A 288 -5.87 15.41 39.86
C ARG A 288 -4.78 16.13 40.67
N ARG A 289 -3.67 16.51 40.04
CA ARG A 289 -2.60 17.30 40.69
C ARG A 289 -3.06 18.66 41.17
N LEU A 290 -3.92 19.33 40.39
CA LEU A 290 -4.48 20.62 40.78
C LEU A 290 -5.44 20.49 41.97
N GLN A 291 -6.22 19.40 42.02
CA GLN A 291 -7.07 19.05 43.15
C GLN A 291 -6.25 18.74 44.41
N GLU A 292 -5.21 17.91 44.29
CA GLU A 292 -4.27 17.61 45.39
C GLU A 292 -3.64 18.91 45.94
N ALA A 293 -3.17 19.81 45.08
CA ALA A 293 -2.60 21.10 45.48
C ALA A 293 -3.63 22.07 46.09
N ALA A 294 -4.90 22.00 45.67
CA ALA A 294 -5.96 22.78 46.32
C ALA A 294 -6.22 22.25 47.74
N GLN A 295 -6.32 20.93 47.89
CA GLN A 295 -6.52 20.29 49.19
C GLN A 295 -5.38 20.60 50.16
N GLU A 296 -4.12 20.56 49.71
CA GLU A 296 -2.95 20.92 50.51
C GLU A 296 -3.04 22.36 51.07
N ALA A 297 -3.50 23.33 50.26
CA ALA A 297 -3.70 24.71 50.72
C ALA A 297 -4.84 24.84 51.76
N SER A 298 -5.87 23.99 51.66
CA SER A 298 -6.95 23.92 52.67
C SER A 298 -6.41 23.36 53.99
N GLU A 299 -5.65 22.26 53.92
CA GLU A 299 -5.02 21.63 55.07
C GLU A 299 -4.01 22.56 55.77
N GLU A 300 -3.27 23.37 55.01
CA GLU A 300 -2.43 24.45 55.56
C GLU A 300 -3.25 25.49 56.33
N GLY A 301 -4.42 25.89 55.81
CA GLY A 301 -5.34 26.79 56.50
C GLY A 301 -5.85 26.21 57.81
N GLU A 302 -6.24 24.93 57.81
CA GLU A 302 -6.68 24.21 59.03
C GLU A 302 -5.54 24.08 60.05
N ARG A 303 -4.30 23.79 59.60
CA ARG A 303 -3.12 23.76 60.47
C ARG A 303 -2.87 25.11 61.14
N LEU A 304 -2.99 26.21 60.39
CA LEU A 304 -2.85 27.56 60.96
C LEU A 304 -3.93 27.84 62.01
N GLN A 305 -5.17 27.38 61.79
CA GLN A 305 -6.25 27.52 62.78
C GLN A 305 -5.96 26.73 64.05
N GLN A 306 -5.44 25.50 63.93
CA GLN A 306 -5.04 24.67 65.07
C GLN A 306 -3.88 25.32 65.85
N GLN A 307 -2.88 25.86 65.16
CA GLN A 307 -1.75 26.56 65.77
C GLN A 307 -2.20 27.82 66.53
N LEU A 308 -3.17 28.58 65.98
CA LEU A 308 -3.74 29.72 66.67
C LEU A 308 -4.50 29.29 67.94
N ALA A 309 -5.28 28.22 67.87
CA ALA A 309 -6.02 27.68 69.01
C ALA A 309 -5.08 27.16 70.12
N ALA A 310 -3.93 26.62 69.74
CA ALA A 310 -2.86 26.21 70.66
C ALA A 310 -2.02 27.39 71.19
N GLY A 311 -2.19 28.60 70.64
CA GLY A 311 -1.39 29.77 70.98
C GLY A 311 0.05 29.75 70.45
N GLU A 312 0.35 28.88 69.47
CA GLU A 312 1.69 28.70 68.90
C GLU A 312 2.08 29.82 67.91
N ILE A 313 1.09 30.57 67.41
CA ILE A 313 1.27 31.67 66.47
C ILE A 313 0.52 32.93 66.94
N SER A 314 1.08 34.11 66.64
CA SER A 314 0.40 35.37 66.94
C SER A 314 -0.78 35.60 65.99
N VAL A 315 -1.72 36.45 66.42
CA VAL A 315 -2.88 36.81 65.62
C VAL A 315 -2.47 37.51 64.32
N GLU A 316 -1.49 38.42 64.34
CA GLU A 316 -1.03 39.09 63.12
C GLU A 316 -0.41 38.10 62.12
N ALA A 317 0.44 37.18 62.60
CA ALA A 317 1.08 36.17 61.76
C ALA A 317 0.08 35.14 61.22
N PHE A 318 -0.96 34.82 62.01
CA PHE A 318 -2.06 33.98 61.56
C PHE A 318 -2.83 34.65 60.42
N VAL A 319 -3.29 35.89 60.60
CA VAL A 319 -4.09 36.59 59.57
C VAL A 319 -3.32 36.69 58.25
N GLU A 320 -2.04 37.05 58.30
CA GLU A 320 -1.21 37.14 57.09
C GLU A 320 -1.11 35.80 56.35
N ARG A 321 -0.78 34.72 57.08
CA ARG A 321 -0.58 33.38 56.49
C ARG A 321 -1.89 32.73 56.07
N PHE A 322 -2.96 32.91 56.85
CA PHE A 322 -4.27 32.34 56.58
C PHE A 322 -4.92 32.98 55.37
N VAL A 323 -4.87 34.31 55.25
CA VAL A 323 -5.37 35.01 54.05
C VAL A 323 -4.61 34.56 52.80
N LYS A 324 -3.29 34.37 52.91
CA LYS A 324 -2.48 33.85 51.80
C LYS A 324 -2.84 32.41 51.42
N ALA A 325 -3.02 31.53 52.40
CA ALA A 325 -3.44 30.13 52.18
C ALA A 325 -4.83 30.08 51.53
N GLN A 326 -5.78 30.87 52.05
CA GLN A 326 -7.15 30.94 51.56
C GLN A 326 -7.24 31.53 50.15
N ALA A 327 -6.47 32.60 49.86
CA ALA A 327 -6.37 33.14 48.50
C ALA A 327 -5.81 32.11 47.52
N THR A 328 -4.80 31.33 47.94
CA THR A 328 -4.20 30.27 47.13
C THR A 328 -5.18 29.13 46.87
N TYR A 329 -5.92 28.71 47.89
CA TYR A 329 -6.99 27.70 47.78
C TYR A 329 -8.05 28.13 46.78
N HIS A 330 -8.67 29.30 46.95
CA HIS A 330 -9.73 29.78 46.06
C HIS A 330 -9.24 30.00 44.63
N GLN A 331 -8.00 30.47 44.45
CA GLN A 331 -7.39 30.58 43.12
C GLN A 331 -7.26 29.20 42.44
N ARG A 332 -6.81 28.19 43.20
CA ARG A 332 -6.65 26.81 42.68
C ARG A 332 -8.01 26.16 42.41
N ASP A 333 -9.00 26.37 43.26
CA ASP A 333 -10.36 25.87 43.09
C ASP A 333 -11.04 26.46 41.85
N LEU A 334 -10.94 27.78 41.64
CA LEU A 334 -11.48 28.41 40.43
C LEU A 334 -10.79 27.88 39.16
N ARG A 335 -9.46 27.67 39.22
CA ARG A 335 -8.70 27.06 38.12
C ARG A 335 -9.12 25.60 37.89
N LEU A 336 -9.43 24.85 38.94
CA LEU A 336 -9.90 23.47 38.85
C LEU A 336 -11.25 23.39 38.15
N GLN A 337 -12.21 24.23 38.56
CA GLN A 337 -13.52 24.32 37.93
C GLN A 337 -13.41 24.69 36.44
N ALA A 338 -12.60 25.69 36.12
CA ALA A 338 -12.34 26.08 34.73
C ALA A 338 -11.67 24.95 33.92
N ALA A 339 -10.70 24.25 34.51
CA ALA A 339 -10.01 23.11 33.88
C ALA A 339 -10.96 21.93 33.62
N GLN A 340 -11.84 21.60 34.57
CA GLN A 340 -12.85 20.55 34.41
C GLN A 340 -13.86 20.85 33.30
N GLN A 341 -14.18 22.12 33.05
CA GLN A 341 -15.09 22.51 31.96
C GLN A 341 -14.41 22.59 30.59
N THR A 342 -13.11 22.91 30.53
CA THR A 342 -12.42 23.20 29.26
C THR A 342 -11.58 22.04 28.74
N LEU A 343 -10.87 21.31 29.61
CA LEU A 343 -9.96 20.23 29.20
C LEU A 343 -10.65 18.99 28.59
N PRO A 344 -11.78 18.46 29.09
CA PRO A 344 -12.43 17.30 28.46
C PRO A 344 -13.02 17.61 27.08
N ASN A 345 -13.31 18.88 26.78
CA ASN A 345 -13.77 19.34 25.48
C ASN A 345 -12.64 19.47 24.43
N LEU A 346 -11.37 19.33 24.84
CA LEU A 346 -10.20 19.46 23.97
C LEU A 346 -9.63 18.11 23.50
N THR A 347 -10.13 16.99 24.01
CA THR A 347 -9.78 15.63 23.56
C THR A 347 -10.56 15.30 22.27
N PRO A 348 -9.94 15.30 21.08
CA PRO A 348 -10.61 14.84 19.88
C PRO A 348 -10.94 13.35 20.01
N ARG A 349 -12.18 13.01 19.65
CA ARG A 349 -12.73 11.65 19.72
C ARG A 349 -12.21 10.76 18.60
#